data_AF-A0A1Q3K2C5-F1
#
_entry.id   AF-A0A1Q3K2C5-F1
#
_cell.length_a   1.000
_cell.length_b   1.000
_cell.length_c   1.000
_cell.angle_alpha   90.00
_cell.angle_beta   90.00
_cell.angle_gamma   90.00
#
_symmetry.space_group_name_H-M   'P 1'
#
loop_
_entity.id
_entity.type
_entity.pdbx_description
1 polymer ?
#
loop_
_entity_poly.entity_id
_entity_poly.type
_entity_poly.pdbx_seq_one_letter_code
_entity_poly.pdbx_strand_id
1 'polypeptide(L)'
;MKTLLTVLFIVLGTMLSAQKSGNHNADHYQSKAFKQKKTSRTLTGISIGLGVTSGILYFAGTQYEKNHPNEWFAGLGYYASSLIALAGGVGTAIPAIILSAKAKQNRKKAASLQPELTMQTVLLPAKIVLQPGVAVKINF
;
A
#
# COMPACT_ATOMS: atom_id res chain seq x y z
N MET A 1 15.23 -51.93 -14.90
CA MET A 1 14.99 -51.21 -13.63
C MET A 1 15.63 -49.82 -13.53
N LYS A 2 16.71 -49.50 -14.26
CA LYS A 2 17.37 -48.18 -14.16
C LYS A 2 16.64 -47.01 -14.83
N THR A 3 15.82 -47.24 -15.86
CA THR A 3 15.13 -46.19 -16.63
C THR A 3 13.96 -45.54 -15.91
N LEU A 4 13.26 -46.28 -15.05
CA LEU A 4 12.10 -45.76 -14.31
C LEU A 4 12.53 -44.72 -13.24
N LEU A 5 13.68 -44.96 -12.62
CA LEU A 5 14.23 -44.11 -11.57
C LEU A 5 14.66 -42.74 -12.14
N THR A 6 15.31 -42.74 -13.31
CA THR A 6 15.78 -41.51 -13.97
C THR A 6 14.64 -40.58 -14.37
N VAL A 7 13.52 -41.13 -14.87
CA VAL A 7 12.33 -40.34 -15.21
C VAL A 7 11.73 -39.68 -13.96
N LEU A 8 11.71 -40.39 -12.83
CA LEU A 8 11.21 -39.86 -11.56
C LEU A 8 12.01 -38.63 -11.08
N PHE A 9 13.34 -38.66 -11.18
CA PHE A 9 14.21 -37.54 -10.80
C PHE A 9 14.08 -36.34 -11.72
N ILE A 10 13.85 -36.54 -13.02
CA ILE A 10 13.65 -35.44 -14.00
C ILE A 10 12.31 -34.74 -13.72
N VAL A 11 11.25 -35.50 -13.47
CA VAL A 11 9.94 -34.93 -13.10
C VAL A 11 10.03 -34.18 -11.78
N LEU A 12 10.71 -34.73 -10.77
CA LEU A 12 10.89 -34.05 -9.48
C LEU A 12 11.72 -32.76 -9.62
N GLY A 13 12.80 -32.77 -10.41
CA GLY A 13 13.66 -31.60 -10.65
C GLY A 13 12.97 -30.47 -11.44
N THR A 14 12.07 -30.83 -12.37
CA THR A 14 11.26 -29.84 -13.10
C THR A 14 10.19 -29.22 -12.21
N MET A 15 9.56 -29.99 -11.32
CA MET A 15 8.62 -29.47 -10.31
C MET A 15 9.29 -28.51 -9.32
N LEU A 16 10.47 -28.85 -8.81
CA LEU A 16 11.26 -27.99 -7.90
C LEU A 16 11.71 -26.67 -8.57
N SER A 17 12.09 -26.73 -9.85
CA SER A 17 12.46 -25.53 -10.61
C SER A 17 11.25 -24.63 -10.91
N ALA A 18 10.08 -25.22 -11.17
CA ALA A 18 8.83 -24.48 -11.34
C ALA A 18 8.38 -23.78 -10.03
N GLN A 19 8.53 -24.45 -8.88
CA GLN A 19 8.26 -23.85 -7.56
C GLN A 19 9.20 -22.68 -7.24
N LYS A 20 10.51 -22.82 -7.51
CA LYS A 20 11.49 -21.76 -7.25
C LYS A 20 11.24 -20.52 -8.13
N SER A 21 10.86 -20.72 -9.38
CA SER A 21 10.51 -19.63 -10.31
C SER A 21 9.18 -18.95 -9.94
N GLY A 22 8.17 -19.72 -9.54
CA GLY A 22 6.89 -19.19 -9.06
C GLY A 22 7.01 -18.31 -7.82
N ASN A 23 7.85 -18.71 -6.86
CA ASN A 23 8.08 -17.94 -5.63
C ASN A 23 8.79 -16.62 -5.89
N HIS A 24 9.80 -16.60 -6.76
CA HIS A 24 10.54 -15.39 -7.09
C HIS A 24 9.64 -14.32 -7.76
N ASN A 25 8.69 -14.77 -8.60
CA ASN A 25 7.72 -13.89 -9.23
C ASN A 25 6.72 -13.32 -8.21
N ALA A 26 6.22 -14.14 -7.28
CA ALA A 26 5.29 -13.71 -6.24
C ALA A 26 5.92 -12.67 -5.29
N ASP A 27 7.16 -12.89 -4.87
CA ASP A 27 7.92 -11.93 -4.04
C ASP A 27 8.15 -10.60 -4.77
N HIS A 28 8.41 -10.65 -6.08
CA HIS A 28 8.56 -9.45 -6.90
C HIS A 28 7.27 -8.64 -6.99
N TYR A 29 6.12 -9.29 -7.19
CA TYR A 29 4.80 -8.63 -7.19
C TYR A 29 4.42 -8.08 -5.81
N GLN A 30 4.75 -8.79 -4.73
CA GLN A 30 4.50 -8.34 -3.36
C GLN A 30 5.34 -7.10 -3.00
N SER A 31 6.63 -7.11 -3.36
CA SER A 31 7.54 -5.96 -3.17
C SER A 31 7.07 -4.72 -3.96
N LYS A 32 6.67 -4.90 -5.23
CA LYS A 32 6.07 -3.83 -6.04
C LYS A 32 4.79 -3.27 -5.42
N ALA A 33 3.89 -4.13 -4.95
CA ALA A 33 2.66 -3.70 -4.30
C ALA A 33 2.92 -2.92 -3.00
N PHE A 34 3.93 -3.32 -2.20
CA PHE A 34 4.32 -2.61 -0.99
C PHE A 34 4.88 -1.21 -1.28
N LYS A 35 5.79 -1.10 -2.26
CA LYS A 35 6.33 0.19 -2.70
C LYS A 35 5.23 1.13 -3.18
N GLN A 36 4.33 0.64 -4.04
CA GLN A 36 3.20 1.43 -4.55
C GLN A 36 2.24 1.88 -3.44
N LYS A 37 1.96 1.01 -2.46
CA LYS A 37 1.12 1.37 -1.30
C LYS A 37 1.79 2.42 -0.41
N LYS A 38 3.11 2.34 -0.21
CA LYS A 38 3.88 3.33 0.55
C LYS A 38 3.84 4.69 -0.14
N THR A 39 4.15 4.74 -1.44
CA THR A 39 4.08 5.97 -2.24
C THR A 39 2.67 6.56 -2.25
N SER A 40 1.64 5.73 -2.43
CA SER A 40 0.23 6.16 -2.35
C SER A 40 -0.08 6.82 -1.01
N ARG A 41 0.30 6.22 0.12
CA ARG A 41 0.11 6.82 1.46
C ARG A 41 0.82 8.16 1.61
N THR A 42 2.06 8.28 1.14
CA THR A 42 2.81 9.54 1.19
C THR A 42 2.10 10.62 0.36
N LEU A 43 1.68 10.30 -0.86
CA LEU A 43 0.94 11.24 -1.71
C LEU A 43 -0.41 11.63 -1.11
N THR A 44 -1.14 10.70 -0.49
CA THR A 44 -2.37 11.03 0.27
C THR A 44 -2.07 11.98 1.42
N GLY A 45 -0.98 11.77 2.16
CA GLY A 45 -0.58 12.68 3.23
C GLY A 45 -0.28 14.10 2.72
N ILE A 46 0.47 14.21 1.62
CA ILE A 46 0.75 15.50 0.97
C ILE A 46 -0.54 16.17 0.50
N SER A 47 -1.43 15.41 -0.13
CA SER A 47 -2.72 15.91 -0.62
C SER A 47 -3.58 16.50 0.50
N ILE A 48 -3.71 15.78 1.62
CA ILE A 48 -4.43 16.26 2.80
C ILE A 48 -3.77 17.51 3.37
N GLY A 49 -2.44 17.51 3.50
CA GLY A 49 -1.70 18.67 3.99
C GLY A 49 -1.94 19.92 3.15
N LEU A 50 -1.88 19.79 1.82
CA LEU A 50 -2.19 20.89 0.89
C LEU A 50 -3.64 21.35 0.99
N GLY A 51 -4.59 20.43 1.18
CA GLY A 51 -5.99 20.76 1.41
C GLY A 51 -6.22 21.58 2.69
N VAL A 52 -5.56 21.21 3.78
CA VAL A 52 -5.62 21.96 5.05
C VAL A 52 -5.00 23.36 4.88
N THR A 53 -3.82 23.46 4.27
CA THR A 53 -3.17 24.75 3.99
C THR A 53 -4.05 25.64 3.11
N SER A 54 -4.71 25.08 2.10
CA SER A 54 -5.66 25.80 1.26
C SER A 54 -6.81 26.41 2.07
N GLY A 55 -7.40 25.63 2.99
CA GLY A 55 -8.46 26.11 3.88
C GLY A 55 -8.00 27.23 4.82
N ILE A 56 -6.80 27.11 5.39
CA ILE A 56 -6.20 28.14 6.26
C ILE A 56 -5.97 29.44 5.48
N LEU A 57 -5.39 29.35 4.27
CA LEU A 57 -5.16 30.51 3.41
C LEU A 57 -6.47 31.18 3.01
N TYR A 58 -7.49 30.40 2.67
CA TYR A 58 -8.81 30.94 2.35
C TYR A 58 -9.38 31.71 3.54
N PHE A 59 -9.36 31.12 4.74
CA PHE A 59 -9.82 31.78 5.95
C PHE A 59 -9.04 33.06 6.25
N ALA A 60 -7.70 33.02 6.14
CA ALA A 60 -6.85 34.20 6.30
C ALA A 60 -7.21 35.31 5.31
N GLY A 61 -7.47 34.96 4.04
CA GLY A 61 -7.96 35.88 3.03
C GLY A 61 -9.27 36.57 3.43
N THR A 62 -10.25 35.79 3.91
CA THR A 62 -11.54 36.35 4.37
C THR A 62 -11.40 37.28 5.57
N GLN A 63 -10.49 36.98 6.50
CA GLN A 63 -10.24 37.87 7.65
C GLN A 63 -9.49 39.14 7.21
N TYR A 64 -8.56 39.01 6.27
CA TYR A 64 -7.83 40.15 5.74
C TYR A 64 -8.74 41.13 4.99
N GLU A 65 -9.62 40.62 4.13
CA GLU A 65 -10.63 41.39 3.40
C GLU A 65 -11.57 42.15 4.35
N LYS A 66 -12.05 41.48 5.42
CA LYS A 66 -12.88 42.12 6.45
C LYS A 66 -12.19 43.28 7.15
N ASN A 67 -10.87 43.21 7.34
CA ASN A 67 -10.09 44.23 8.03
C ASN A 67 -9.64 45.38 7.11
N HIS A 68 -9.71 45.21 5.78
CA HIS A 68 -9.30 46.21 4.78
C HIS A 68 -10.41 46.45 3.74
N PRO A 69 -11.62 46.87 4.14
CA PRO A 69 -12.79 46.96 3.25
C PRO A 69 -12.65 47.99 2.13
N ASN A 70 -11.69 48.90 2.23
CA ASN A 70 -11.44 49.96 1.25
C ASN A 70 -10.42 49.57 0.18
N GLU A 71 -9.76 48.40 0.33
CA GLU A 71 -8.79 47.91 -0.63
C GLU A 71 -9.47 46.95 -1.62
N TRP A 72 -9.52 47.36 -2.89
CA TRP A 72 -10.18 46.61 -3.97
C TRP A 72 -9.68 45.17 -4.17
N PHE A 73 -8.47 44.85 -3.70
CA PHE A 73 -7.85 43.53 -3.84
C PHE A 73 -7.44 42.90 -2.51
N ALA A 74 -8.01 43.36 -1.39
CA ALA A 74 -7.76 42.75 -0.09
C ALA A 74 -8.09 41.26 -0.13
N GLY A 75 -7.15 40.42 0.31
CA GLY A 75 -7.36 38.96 0.37
C GLY A 75 -7.07 38.21 -0.94
N LEU A 76 -6.94 38.89 -2.10
CA LEU A 76 -6.76 38.23 -3.39
C LEU A 76 -5.54 37.29 -3.42
N GLY A 77 -4.40 37.73 -2.87
CA GLY A 77 -3.18 36.91 -2.80
C GLY A 77 -3.35 35.64 -1.96
N TYR A 78 -4.16 35.70 -0.91
CA TYR A 78 -4.49 34.55 -0.07
C TYR A 78 -5.43 33.58 -0.78
N TYR A 79 -6.44 34.08 -1.48
CA TYR A 79 -7.34 33.25 -2.28
C TYR A 79 -6.62 32.56 -3.46
N ALA A 80 -5.76 33.29 -4.17
CA ALA A 80 -4.95 32.72 -5.25
C ALA A 80 -4.03 31.60 -4.72
N SER A 81 -3.35 31.85 -3.60
CA SER A 81 -2.48 30.86 -2.96
C SER A 81 -3.27 29.66 -2.44
N SER A 82 -4.47 29.88 -1.91
CA SER A 82 -5.41 28.84 -1.48
C SER A 82 -5.83 27.94 -2.66
N LEU A 83 -6.16 28.54 -3.81
CA LEU A 83 -6.53 27.80 -5.03
C LEU A 83 -5.35 26.98 -5.58
N ILE A 84 -4.13 27.54 -5.57
CA ILE A 84 -2.93 26.81 -6.00
C ILE A 84 -2.66 25.61 -5.08
N ALA A 85 -2.75 25.81 -3.76
CA ALA A 85 -2.60 24.72 -2.80
C ALA A 85 -3.66 23.63 -3.00
N LEU A 86 -4.93 24.01 -3.23
CA LEU A 86 -6.01 23.07 -3.51
C LEU A 86 -5.76 22.28 -4.79
N ALA A 87 -5.37 22.96 -5.87
CA ALA A 87 -5.05 22.32 -7.15
C ALA A 87 -3.89 21.32 -7.02
N GLY A 88 -2.83 21.69 -6.28
CA GLY A 88 -1.73 20.77 -5.96
C GLY A 88 -2.19 19.58 -5.11
N GLY A 89 -3.08 19.81 -4.15
CA GLY A 89 -3.69 18.76 -3.32
C GLY A 89 -4.49 17.75 -4.15
N VAL A 90 -5.33 18.22 -5.07
CA VAL A 90 -6.08 17.36 -5.99
C VAL A 90 -5.14 16.64 -6.96
N GLY A 91 -4.15 17.34 -7.50
CA GLY A 91 -3.16 16.78 -8.42
C GLY A 91 -2.34 15.64 -7.81
N THR A 92 -2.09 15.67 -6.49
CA THR A 92 -1.41 14.58 -5.77
C THR A 92 -2.37 13.47 -5.31
N ALA A 93 -3.66 13.76 -5.11
CA ALA A 93 -4.68 12.77 -4.74
C ALA A 93 -4.93 11.72 -5.85
N ILE A 94 -5.07 12.17 -7.09
CA ILE A 94 -5.38 11.31 -8.25
C ILE A 94 -4.36 10.16 -8.41
N PRO A 95 -3.04 10.42 -8.50
CA PRO A 95 -2.04 9.36 -8.61
C PRO A 95 -2.00 8.48 -7.35
N ALA A 96 -2.29 9.03 -6.16
CA ALA A 96 -2.37 8.24 -4.93
C ALA A 96 -3.46 7.17 -4.99
N ILE A 97 -4.65 7.51 -5.51
CA ILE A 97 -5.78 6.59 -5.70
C ILE A 97 -5.40 5.50 -6.73
N ILE A 98 -4.83 5.89 -7.87
CA ILE A 98 -4.41 4.95 -8.92
C ILE A 98 -3.35 3.97 -8.40
N LEU A 99 -2.35 4.45 -7.66
CA LEU A 99 -1.30 3.60 -7.07
C LEU A 99 -1.86 2.65 -6.01
N SER A 100 -2.85 3.09 -5.22
CA SER A 100 -3.54 2.23 -4.25
C SER A 100 -4.31 1.11 -4.95
N ALA A 101 -5.04 1.44 -6.02
CA ALA A 101 -5.78 0.45 -6.82
C ALA A 101 -4.83 -0.57 -7.48
N LYS A 102 -3.72 -0.11 -8.07
CA LYS A 102 -2.69 -0.98 -8.66
C LYS A 102 -2.02 -1.87 -7.62
N ALA A 103 -1.74 -1.35 -6.42
CA ALA A 103 -1.20 -2.15 -5.32
C ALA A 103 -2.17 -3.28 -4.90
N LYS A 104 -3.47 -3.01 -4.86
CA LYS A 104 -4.51 -4.03 -4.58
C LYS A 104 -4.55 -5.10 -5.66
N GLN A 105 -4.43 -4.72 -6.93
CA GLN A 105 -4.37 -5.66 -8.05
C GLN A 105 -3.11 -6.54 -8.01
N ASN A 106 -1.95 -5.95 -7.72
CA ASN A 106 -0.68 -6.68 -7.62
C ASN A 106 -0.66 -7.65 -6.43
N ARG A 107 -1.30 -7.31 -5.30
CA ARG A 107 -1.52 -8.26 -4.19
C ARG A 107 -2.38 -9.46 -4.60
N LYS A 108 -3.47 -9.23 -5.35
CA LYS A 108 -4.31 -10.32 -5.86
C LYS A 108 -3.52 -11.24 -6.80
N LYS A 109 -2.68 -10.68 -7.68
CA LYS A 109 -1.82 -11.44 -8.59
C LYS A 109 -0.72 -12.23 -7.86
N ALA A 110 -0.11 -11.65 -6.82
CA ALA A 110 0.85 -12.38 -5.98
C ALA A 110 0.19 -13.56 -5.25
N ALA A 111 -1.02 -13.36 -4.70
CA ALA A 111 -1.79 -14.41 -4.04
C ALA A 111 -2.19 -15.55 -5.00
N SER A 112 -2.54 -15.24 -6.26
CA SER A 112 -2.83 -16.28 -7.27
C SER A 112 -1.60 -17.06 -7.72
N LEU A 113 -0.40 -16.50 -7.57
CA LEU A 113 0.87 -17.16 -7.91
C LEU A 113 1.44 -17.98 -6.74
N GLN A 114 0.90 -17.83 -5.52
CA GLN A 114 1.24 -18.59 -4.31
C GLN A 114 0.02 -19.39 -3.75
N PRO A 115 -0.56 -20.33 -4.52
CA PRO A 115 -1.58 -21.23 -3.96
C PRO A 115 -1.03 -22.19 -2.89
N GLU A 116 0.28 -22.45 -2.86
CA GLU A 116 0.88 -23.39 -1.89
C GLU A 116 1.28 -22.75 -0.55
N LEU A 117 1.64 -21.45 -0.51
CA LEU A 117 1.90 -20.75 0.76
C LEU A 117 0.61 -20.39 1.52
N THR A 118 -0.50 -20.23 0.79
CA THR A 118 -1.82 -20.00 1.40
C THR A 118 -2.37 -21.26 2.07
N MET A 119 -2.07 -22.46 1.56
CA MET A 119 -2.37 -23.71 2.30
C MET A 119 -1.45 -23.91 3.52
N GLN A 120 -0.21 -23.42 3.50
CA GLN A 120 0.66 -23.43 4.69
C GLN A 120 0.32 -22.36 5.73
N THR A 121 -0.24 -21.21 5.36
CA THR A 121 -0.76 -20.22 6.33
C THR A 121 -2.15 -20.59 6.85
N VAL A 122 -2.89 -21.47 6.17
CA VAL A 122 -4.05 -22.16 6.74
C VAL A 122 -3.62 -23.29 7.70
N LEU A 123 -2.39 -23.81 7.58
CA LEU A 123 -1.81 -24.83 8.48
C LEU A 123 -0.86 -24.28 9.58
N LEU A 124 -0.40 -23.02 9.50
CA LEU A 124 0.23 -22.29 10.61
C LEU A 124 -0.75 -21.24 11.16
N PRO A 125 -1.38 -21.48 12.32
CA PRO A 125 -0.67 -21.86 13.55
C PRO A 125 -1.30 -23.07 14.26
N ALA A 126 -1.44 -24.23 13.61
CA ALA A 126 -1.85 -25.44 14.34
C ALA A 126 -0.80 -25.88 15.38
N LYS A 127 0.48 -25.48 15.21
CA LYS A 127 1.55 -25.68 16.21
C LYS A 127 1.52 -24.74 17.41
N ILE A 128 0.69 -23.67 17.42
CA ILE A 128 0.46 -22.88 18.64
C ILE A 128 -0.64 -23.52 19.50
N VAL A 129 -1.53 -24.30 18.89
CA VAL A 129 -2.68 -24.93 19.58
C VAL A 129 -2.31 -26.29 20.23
N LEU A 130 -1.17 -26.90 19.85
CA LEU A 130 -0.76 -28.22 20.32
C LEU A 130 0.64 -28.25 20.95
N GLN A 131 1.00 -27.22 21.74
CA GLN A 131 2.00 -27.43 22.80
C GLN A 131 1.27 -27.72 24.12
N PRO A 132 0.98 -29.00 24.44
CA PRO A 132 0.64 -29.38 25.80
C PRO A 132 1.91 -29.22 26.64
N GLY A 133 2.03 -28.14 27.38
CA GLY A 133 3.15 -28.01 28.33
C GLY A 133 3.62 -26.61 28.71
N VAL A 134 3.12 -25.52 28.14
CA VAL A 134 3.49 -24.17 28.61
C VAL A 134 2.38 -23.63 29.50
N ALA A 135 2.49 -23.95 30.80
CA ALA A 135 1.72 -23.31 31.85
C ALA A 135 2.04 -21.80 31.89
N VAL A 136 1.23 -21.00 31.20
CA VAL A 136 1.22 -19.55 31.42
C VAL A 136 0.46 -19.33 32.72
N LYS A 137 1.22 -19.14 33.80
CA LYS A 137 0.71 -18.74 35.12
C LYS A 137 0.08 -17.35 34.99
N ILE A 138 -1.24 -17.26 34.95
CA ILE A 138 -1.97 -16.00 35.06
C ILE A 138 -2.18 -15.76 36.57
N ASN A 139 -1.39 -14.86 37.16
CA ASN A 139 -1.68 -14.36 38.50
C ASN A 139 -2.82 -13.34 38.39
N PHE A 140 -3.92 -13.59 39.10
CA PHE A 140 -4.90 -12.55 39.46
C PHE A 140 -4.36 -11.70 40.61
#